data_AF-A0A1I0NT88-F1
#
_entry.id   AF-A0A1I0NT88-F1
#
_cell.length_a   1.000
_cell.length_b   1.000
_cell.length_c   1.000
_cell.angle_alpha   90.00
_cell.angle_beta   90.00
_cell.angle_gamma   90.00
#
_symmetry.space_group_name_H-M   'P 1'
#
loop_
_entity.id
_entity.type
_entity.pdbx_description
1 polymer ?
#
loop_
_entity_poly.entity_id
_entity_poly.type
_entity_poly.pdbx_seq_one_letter_code
_entity_poly.pdbx_strand_id
1 'polypeptide(L)'
;MKRVICLLIFSLFFLHGYSQAPAIKEGATFNYIFSLHGQTVPIEFSVLHFTDTLVLGWKIRGLAGGTYRMLPSALQHAVKMNFVQPLADAVINLKDDETFMIISTDAFKKLEKEHAFVYDNTVYNLKEREGDMLHVTAKDETTEWWILNNPAFPLVCKIKGSPLGIDCSLK
;
A
#
# COMPACT_ATOMS: atom_id res chain seq x y z
N MET A 1 55.26 -24.77 -27.42
CA MET A 1 54.04 -23.94 -27.53
C MET A 1 52.86 -24.71 -26.92
N LYS A 2 52.45 -24.39 -25.68
CA LYS A 2 51.15 -24.81 -25.11
C LYS A 2 50.61 -23.62 -24.34
N ARG A 3 49.50 -23.07 -24.84
CA ARG A 3 48.90 -21.82 -24.35
C ARG A 3 48.20 -22.09 -23.03
N VAL A 4 48.57 -21.32 -22.02
CA VAL A 4 47.81 -21.10 -20.78
C VAL A 4 46.53 -20.35 -21.18
N ILE A 5 45.36 -20.89 -20.83
CA ILE A 5 44.09 -20.17 -20.92
C ILE A 5 43.54 -20.10 -19.50
N CYS A 6 43.70 -18.93 -18.88
CA CYS A 6 43.05 -18.55 -17.63
C CYS A 6 41.55 -18.47 -17.86
N LEU A 7 40.78 -19.33 -17.19
CA LEU A 7 39.33 -19.19 -17.04
C LEU A 7 39.06 -18.26 -15.86
N LEU A 8 38.70 -17.01 -16.17
CA LEU A 8 38.14 -16.02 -15.24
C LEU A 8 36.77 -16.51 -14.77
N ILE A 9 36.68 -16.89 -13.49
CA ILE A 9 35.42 -17.11 -12.79
C ILE A 9 34.84 -15.73 -12.45
N PHE A 10 33.90 -15.25 -13.26
CA PHE A 10 33.16 -14.01 -13.00
C PHE A 10 31.67 -14.33 -13.02
N SER A 11 31.13 -14.68 -11.85
CA SER A 11 29.69 -14.61 -11.59
C SER A 11 29.44 -14.63 -10.09
N LEU A 12 29.69 -13.48 -9.47
CA LEU A 12 28.99 -13.06 -8.26
C LEU A 12 27.50 -12.91 -8.64
N PHE A 13 26.76 -14.02 -8.56
CA PHE A 13 25.31 -13.94 -8.51
C PHE A 13 24.95 -13.29 -7.17
N PHE A 14 24.83 -11.97 -7.15
CA PHE A 14 24.01 -11.27 -6.17
C PHE A 14 22.56 -11.67 -6.44
N LEU A 15 22.18 -12.87 -6.01
CA LEU A 15 20.79 -13.21 -5.76
C LEU A 15 20.37 -12.36 -4.56
N HIS A 16 19.94 -11.13 -4.84
CA HIS A 16 19.03 -10.45 -3.93
C HIS A 16 17.79 -11.35 -3.90
N GLY A 17 17.64 -12.11 -2.82
CA GLY A 17 16.44 -12.87 -2.56
C GLY A 17 15.27 -11.90 -2.49
N TYR A 18 14.56 -11.73 -3.60
CA TYR A 18 13.25 -11.13 -3.58
C TYR A 18 12.38 -12.09 -2.78
N SER A 19 12.08 -11.73 -1.53
CA SER A 19 10.93 -12.28 -0.81
C SER A 19 9.76 -12.20 -1.80
N GLN A 20 9.24 -13.35 -2.22
CA GLN A 20 8.09 -13.38 -3.12
C GLN A 20 6.92 -12.82 -2.34
N ALA A 21 6.59 -11.55 -2.57
CA ALA A 21 5.49 -10.89 -1.91
C ALA A 21 4.20 -11.70 -2.14
N PRO A 22 3.30 -11.80 -1.14
CA PRO A 22 2.10 -12.61 -1.26
C PRO A 22 1.25 -12.13 -2.44
N ALA A 23 0.81 -13.08 -3.27
CA ALA A 23 -0.06 -12.77 -4.41
C ALA A 23 -1.47 -12.41 -3.90
N ILE A 24 -1.77 -11.12 -3.89
CA ILE A 24 -3.11 -10.60 -3.59
C ILE A 24 -3.96 -10.70 -4.85
N LYS A 25 -5.14 -11.31 -4.73
CA LYS A 25 -6.07 -11.60 -5.83
C LYS A 25 -7.50 -11.33 -5.43
N GLU A 26 -8.41 -11.37 -6.40
CA GLU A 26 -9.86 -11.34 -6.12
C GLU A 26 -10.24 -12.39 -5.06
N GLY A 27 -11.09 -11.98 -4.13
CA GLY A 27 -11.48 -12.74 -2.96
C GLY A 27 -10.54 -12.62 -1.76
N ALA A 28 -9.39 -11.92 -1.88
CA ALA A 28 -8.55 -11.62 -0.72
C ALA A 28 -9.30 -10.70 0.26
N THR A 29 -9.14 -10.97 1.56
CA THR A 29 -9.78 -10.22 2.64
C THR A 29 -8.75 -9.65 3.60
N PHE A 30 -8.99 -8.44 4.11
CA PHE A 30 -8.12 -7.75 5.05
C PHE A 30 -8.94 -7.25 6.24
N ASN A 31 -8.54 -7.60 7.46
CA ASN A 31 -9.24 -7.18 8.67
C ASN A 31 -8.48 -6.03 9.33
N TYR A 32 -9.05 -4.83 9.30
CA TYR A 32 -8.47 -3.66 9.93
C TYR A 32 -9.17 -3.32 11.24
N ILE A 33 -8.41 -2.76 12.18
CA ILE A 33 -8.95 -1.91 13.24
C ILE A 33 -8.59 -0.47 12.91
N PHE A 34 -9.61 0.36 12.68
CA PHE A 34 -9.47 1.81 12.59
C PHE A 34 -9.65 2.43 13.96
N SER A 35 -8.84 3.44 14.29
CA SER A 35 -9.07 4.37 15.39
C SER A 35 -9.51 5.69 14.78
N LEU A 36 -10.79 6.02 14.95
CA LEU A 36 -11.43 7.24 14.45
C LEU A 36 -11.72 8.13 15.65
N HIS A 37 -10.95 9.21 15.81
CA HIS A 37 -11.12 10.15 16.92
C HIS A 37 -11.18 9.48 18.32
N GLY A 38 -10.38 8.44 18.53
CA GLY A 38 -10.28 7.71 19.80
C GLY A 38 -11.26 6.53 19.95
N GLN A 39 -12.15 6.29 18.98
CA GLN A 39 -13.00 5.11 18.95
C GLN A 39 -12.42 4.06 18.00
N THR A 40 -12.46 2.79 18.39
CA THR A 40 -11.98 1.71 17.53
C THR A 40 -13.13 1.04 16.78
N VAL A 41 -12.96 0.87 15.47
CA VAL A 41 -13.95 0.26 14.58
C VAL A 41 -13.29 -0.86 13.77
N PRO A 42 -13.71 -2.12 13.92
CA PRO A 42 -13.27 -3.19 13.05
C PRO A 42 -13.94 -3.06 11.68
N ILE A 43 -13.13 -3.07 10.63
CA ILE A 43 -13.59 -3.01 9.24
C ILE A 43 -12.92 -4.15 8.47
N GLU A 44 -13.72 -4.97 7.81
CA GLU A 44 -13.26 -5.97 6.86
C GLU A 44 -13.26 -5.35 5.45
N PHE A 45 -12.13 -5.42 4.76
CA PHE A 45 -12.03 -5.12 3.33
C PHE A 45 -11.92 -6.41 2.53
N SER A 46 -12.46 -6.39 1.31
CA SER A 46 -12.38 -7.52 0.36
C SER A 46 -12.04 -7.01 -1.03
N VAL A 47 -11.10 -7.68 -1.71
CA VAL A 47 -10.83 -7.43 -3.13
C VAL A 47 -11.93 -8.08 -3.95
N LEU A 48 -12.90 -7.30 -4.42
CA LEU A 48 -14.03 -7.80 -5.20
C LEU A 48 -13.69 -7.94 -6.68
N HIS A 49 -12.86 -7.03 -7.19
CA HIS A 49 -12.36 -7.06 -8.56
C HIS A 49 -10.95 -6.48 -8.62
N PHE A 50 -10.06 -7.11 -9.38
CA PHE A 50 -8.69 -6.63 -9.54
C PHE A 50 -8.10 -7.05 -10.89
N THR A 51 -8.55 -6.39 -11.95
CA THR A 51 -7.97 -6.52 -13.30
C THR A 51 -7.42 -5.18 -13.77
N ASP A 52 -8.26 -4.33 -14.36
CA ASP A 52 -7.94 -2.94 -14.74
C ASP A 52 -8.29 -1.96 -13.62
N THR A 53 -9.42 -2.20 -12.98
CA THR A 53 -10.01 -1.43 -11.89
C THR A 53 -9.90 -2.25 -10.62
N LEU A 54 -9.49 -1.61 -9.52
CA LEU A 54 -9.60 -2.20 -8.19
C LEU A 54 -10.95 -1.82 -7.58
N VAL A 55 -11.73 -2.84 -7.21
CA VAL A 55 -12.94 -2.68 -6.41
C VAL A 55 -12.70 -3.29 -5.03
N LEU A 56 -12.68 -2.44 -4.01
CA LEU A 56 -12.59 -2.86 -2.61
C LEU A 56 -13.97 -2.79 -1.97
N GLY A 57 -14.50 -3.94 -1.57
CA GLY A 57 -15.63 -4.00 -0.66
C GLY A 57 -15.18 -3.66 0.76
N TRP A 58 -16.04 -3.00 1.53
CA TRP A 58 -15.85 -2.78 2.95
C TRP A 58 -17.08 -3.23 3.73
N LYS A 59 -16.88 -3.69 4.96
CA LYS A 59 -17.95 -4.18 5.84
C LYS A 59 -17.64 -3.92 7.31
N ILE A 60 -18.62 -3.35 8.00
CA ILE A 60 -18.71 -3.34 9.46
C ILE A 60 -19.76 -4.37 9.84
N ARG A 61 -19.34 -5.41 10.57
CA ARG A 61 -20.19 -6.59 10.85
C ARG A 61 -21.52 -6.21 11.48
N GLY A 62 -22.61 -6.55 10.80
CA GLY A 62 -23.98 -6.35 11.28
C GLY A 62 -24.45 -4.89 11.25
N LEU A 63 -23.67 -3.98 10.66
CA LEU A 63 -24.00 -2.55 10.63
C LEU A 63 -24.14 -2.02 9.21
N ALA A 64 -23.07 -2.08 8.41
CA ALA A 64 -23.03 -1.47 7.08
C ALA A 64 -21.95 -2.09 6.19
N GLY A 65 -22.06 -1.87 4.88
CA GLY A 65 -21.01 -2.15 3.92
C GLY A 65 -21.14 -1.27 2.69
N GLY A 66 -20.18 -1.37 1.78
CA GLY A 66 -20.17 -0.60 0.54
C GLY A 66 -18.91 -0.91 -0.27
N THR A 67 -18.60 -0.07 -1.25
CA THR A 67 -17.43 -0.28 -2.11
C THR A 67 -16.66 1.00 -2.42
N TYR A 68 -15.35 0.87 -2.56
CA TYR A 68 -14.47 1.85 -3.19
C TYR A 68 -14.06 1.34 -4.57
N ARG A 69 -14.05 2.23 -5.55
CA ARG A 69 -13.63 1.93 -6.93
C ARG A 69 -12.49 2.85 -7.34
N MET A 70 -11.34 2.25 -7.67
CA MET A 70 -10.13 2.93 -8.14
C MET A 70 -9.83 2.53 -9.58
N LEU A 71 -9.77 3.52 -10.47
CA LEU A 71 -9.46 3.34 -11.89
C LEU A 71 -7.96 3.03 -12.11
N PRO A 72 -7.58 2.46 -13.28
CA PRO A 72 -6.18 2.17 -13.58
C PRO A 72 -5.26 3.38 -13.43
N SER A 73 -5.73 4.58 -13.81
CA SER A 73 -5.05 5.87 -13.64
C SER A 73 -4.63 6.10 -12.19
N ALA A 74 -5.55 5.91 -11.24
CA ALA A 74 -5.29 6.06 -9.82
C ALA A 74 -4.32 5.00 -9.30
N LEU A 75 -4.50 3.73 -9.68
CA LEU A 75 -3.59 2.65 -9.29
C LEU A 75 -2.15 2.91 -9.76
N GLN A 76 -1.98 3.56 -10.91
CA GLN A 76 -0.67 3.84 -11.49
C GLN A 76 -0.05 5.12 -10.96
N HIS A 77 -0.83 6.20 -10.88
CA HIS A 77 -0.30 7.57 -10.78
C HIS A 77 -0.86 8.40 -9.62
N ALA A 78 -1.78 7.88 -8.80
CA ALA A 78 -2.36 8.65 -7.70
C ALA A 78 -1.27 9.17 -6.75
N VAL A 79 -1.58 10.32 -6.15
CA VAL A 79 -0.71 11.04 -5.22
C VAL A 79 -1.45 11.46 -3.96
N LYS A 80 -2.68 10.96 -3.74
CA LYS A 80 -3.51 11.26 -2.58
C LYS A 80 -4.16 10.01 -2.00
N MET A 81 -4.34 9.99 -0.69
CA MET A 81 -5.14 8.99 0.01
C MET A 81 -6.51 9.59 0.35
N ASN A 82 -7.59 8.92 -0.05
CA ASN A 82 -8.95 9.39 0.18
C ASN A 82 -9.57 8.69 1.40
N PHE A 83 -9.83 9.45 2.47
CA PHE A 83 -10.51 8.97 3.68
C PHE A 83 -11.95 9.50 3.81
N VAL A 84 -12.64 9.74 2.70
CA VAL A 84 -14.04 10.16 2.73
C VAL A 84 -14.85 9.14 3.53
N GLN A 85 -15.68 9.62 4.46
CA GLN A 85 -16.54 8.74 5.23
C GLN A 85 -17.48 8.01 4.28
N PRO A 86 -17.46 6.67 4.25
CA PRO A 86 -18.28 5.95 3.31
C PRO A 86 -19.74 5.91 3.76
N LEU A 87 -20.66 5.97 2.80
CA LEU A 87 -22.08 5.78 3.03
C LEU A 87 -22.44 4.30 2.87
N ALA A 88 -23.36 3.81 3.69
CA ALA A 88 -23.86 2.44 3.59
C ALA A 88 -24.48 2.19 2.19
N ASP A 89 -24.21 1.01 1.64
CA ASP A 89 -24.68 0.51 0.36
C ASP A 89 -24.27 1.37 -0.86
N ALA A 90 -23.30 2.27 -0.69
CA ALA A 90 -22.81 3.15 -1.73
C ALA A 90 -21.55 2.61 -2.44
N VAL A 91 -21.39 3.05 -3.69
CA VAL A 91 -20.15 2.94 -4.46
C VAL A 91 -19.46 4.29 -4.47
N ILE A 92 -18.25 4.34 -3.94
CA ILE A 92 -17.40 5.54 -3.91
C ILE A 92 -16.40 5.43 -5.05
N ASN A 93 -16.59 6.26 -6.07
CA ASN A 93 -15.64 6.38 -7.17
C ASN A 93 -14.57 7.40 -6.76
N LEU A 94 -13.32 6.93 -6.63
CA LEU A 94 -12.19 7.82 -6.35
C LEU A 94 -11.80 8.56 -7.64
N LYS A 95 -11.24 9.76 -7.47
CA LYS A 95 -10.65 10.51 -8.59
C LYS A 95 -9.38 9.82 -9.10
N ASP A 96 -8.94 10.21 -10.30
CA ASP A 96 -7.73 9.69 -10.93
C ASP A 96 -6.45 9.91 -10.12
N ASP A 97 -6.45 10.89 -9.20
CA ASP A 97 -5.31 11.21 -8.34
C ASP A 97 -5.43 10.65 -6.92
N GLU A 98 -6.47 9.84 -6.64
CA GLU A 98 -6.83 9.36 -5.31
C GLU A 98 -6.82 7.83 -5.21
N THR A 99 -6.28 7.31 -4.10
CA THR A 99 -6.27 5.89 -3.74
C THR A 99 -6.88 5.68 -2.36
N PHE A 100 -7.24 4.44 -2.02
CA PHE A 100 -7.67 4.07 -0.67
C PHE A 100 -6.94 2.80 -0.21
N MET A 101 -6.26 2.90 0.94
CA MET A 101 -5.51 1.81 1.59
C MET A 101 -4.39 1.17 0.76
N ILE A 102 -4.03 1.74 -0.38
CA ILE A 102 -2.88 1.37 -1.20
C ILE A 102 -2.18 2.66 -1.65
N ILE A 103 -0.89 2.59 -1.98
CA ILE A 103 -0.22 3.66 -2.74
C ILE A 103 -0.15 3.32 -4.23
N SER A 104 0.03 4.32 -5.08
CA SER A 104 0.17 4.08 -6.52
C SER A 104 1.47 3.35 -6.85
N THR A 105 1.49 2.64 -7.99
CA THR A 105 2.70 1.91 -8.42
C THR A 105 3.88 2.86 -8.67
N ASP A 106 3.63 4.09 -9.13
CA ASP A 106 4.70 5.08 -9.32
C ASP A 106 5.25 5.58 -7.99
N ALA A 107 4.39 5.81 -6.99
CA ALA A 107 4.84 6.13 -5.63
C ALA A 107 5.67 4.99 -5.02
N PHE A 108 5.24 3.74 -5.21
CA PHE A 108 6.00 2.57 -4.73
C PHE A 108 7.37 2.45 -5.40
N LYS A 109 7.44 2.60 -6.73
CA LYS A 109 8.73 2.60 -7.47
C LYS A 109 9.67 3.70 -6.98
N LYS A 110 9.14 4.90 -6.69
CA LYS A 110 9.92 6.00 -6.11
C LYS A 110 10.42 5.65 -4.71
N LEU A 111 9.56 5.09 -3.86
CA LEU A 111 9.96 4.61 -2.54
C LEU A 111 11.10 3.58 -2.63
N GLU A 112 11.03 2.62 -3.55
CA GLU A 112 12.10 1.63 -3.72
C GLU A 112 13.40 2.23 -4.23
N LYS A 113 13.32 3.14 -5.21
CA LYS A 113 14.50 3.69 -5.90
C LYS A 113 15.17 4.83 -5.13
N GLU A 114 14.36 5.72 -4.56
CA GLU A 114 14.78 7.00 -3.97
C GLU A 114 14.69 6.98 -2.44
N HIS A 115 14.15 5.90 -1.86
CA HIS A 115 13.84 5.80 -0.43
C HIS A 115 12.90 6.91 0.06
N ALA A 116 12.13 7.51 -0.86
CA ALA A 116 11.16 8.54 -0.58
C ALA A 116 10.09 8.61 -1.67
N PHE A 117 8.93 9.15 -1.32
CA PHE A 117 7.85 9.47 -2.26
C PHE A 117 7.00 10.62 -1.71
N VAL A 118 6.10 11.14 -2.55
CA VAL A 118 5.18 12.22 -2.17
C VAL A 118 3.76 11.71 -2.28
N TYR A 119 2.98 11.88 -1.21
CA TYR A 119 1.55 11.59 -1.14
C TYR A 119 0.88 12.64 -0.26
N ASP A 120 -0.34 13.07 -0.60
CA ASP A 120 -1.09 14.10 0.12
C ASP A 120 -0.32 15.42 0.30
N ASN A 121 0.57 15.74 -0.65
CA ASN A 121 1.55 16.84 -0.60
C ASN A 121 2.61 16.72 0.51
N THR A 122 2.74 15.55 1.12
CA THR A 122 3.69 15.23 2.18
C THR A 122 4.79 14.31 1.64
N VAL A 123 6.04 14.64 1.98
CA VAL A 123 7.19 13.77 1.67
C VAL A 123 7.28 12.68 2.73
N TYR A 124 7.21 11.43 2.30
CA TYR A 124 7.44 10.25 3.13
C TYR A 124 8.82 9.68 2.82
N ASN A 125 9.62 9.42 3.87
CA ASN A 125 10.93 8.81 3.75
C ASN A 125 10.90 7.39 4.31
N LEU A 126 11.58 6.45 3.66
CA LEU A 126 11.82 5.12 4.18
C LEU A 126 12.65 5.20 5.45
N LYS A 127 12.10 4.72 6.56
CA LYS A 127 12.78 4.62 7.85
C LYS A 127 13.47 3.28 7.99
N GLU A 128 12.74 2.19 7.77
CA GLU A 128 13.25 0.83 7.89
C GLU A 128 12.36 -0.19 7.15
N ARG A 129 12.82 -1.44 7.10
CA ARG A 129 12.05 -2.57 6.57
C ARG A 129 11.72 -3.50 7.74
N GLU A 130 10.44 -3.74 7.97
CA GLU A 130 9.93 -4.56 9.07
C GLU A 130 9.25 -5.80 8.50
N GLY A 131 9.95 -6.93 8.47
CA GLY A 131 9.47 -8.13 7.79
C GLY A 131 9.17 -7.86 6.31
N ASP A 132 7.94 -8.08 5.89
CA ASP A 132 7.48 -7.80 4.52
C ASP A 132 6.92 -6.38 4.34
N MET A 133 7.16 -5.46 5.27
CA MET A 133 6.67 -4.08 5.22
C MET A 133 7.80 -3.05 5.08
N LEU A 134 7.51 -1.97 4.37
CA LEU A 134 8.30 -0.75 4.28
C LEU A 134 7.72 0.26 5.27
N HIS A 135 8.46 0.58 6.31
CA HIS A 135 8.06 1.61 7.27
C HIS A 135 8.54 2.98 6.77
N VAL A 136 7.59 3.89 6.55
CA VAL A 136 7.86 5.25 6.10
C VAL A 136 7.34 6.27 7.09
N THR A 137 8.03 7.39 7.20
CA THR A 137 7.67 8.51 8.08
C THR A 137 7.53 9.79 7.27
N ALA A 138 6.48 10.55 7.53
CA ALA A 138 6.33 11.90 7.01
C ALA A 138 7.49 12.79 7.51
N LYS A 139 8.02 13.63 6.63
CA LYS A 139 9.20 14.47 6.93
C LYS A 139 8.91 15.54 7.98
N ASP A 140 7.76 16.20 7.86
CA ASP A 140 7.39 17.39 8.64
C ASP A 140 6.10 17.17 9.47
N GLU A 141 5.64 15.93 9.58
CA GLU A 141 4.43 15.53 10.32
C GLU A 141 4.67 14.29 11.17
N THR A 142 3.69 13.95 12.02
CA THR A 142 3.73 12.74 12.86
C THR A 142 3.30 11.47 12.14
N THR A 143 2.87 11.56 10.88
CA THR A 143 2.26 10.46 10.15
C THR A 143 3.29 9.39 9.80
N GLU A 144 2.99 8.13 10.12
CA GLU A 144 3.80 6.96 9.80
C GLU A 144 2.95 5.92 9.08
N TRP A 145 3.46 5.34 7.99
CA TRP A 145 2.80 4.25 7.26
C TRP A 145 3.68 2.99 7.22
N TRP A 146 3.06 1.82 7.32
CA TRP A 146 3.68 0.53 7.01
C TRP A 146 3.04 0.01 5.74
N ILE A 147 3.82 -0.10 4.69
CA ILE A 147 3.36 -0.45 3.35
C ILE A 147 3.87 -1.85 3.02
N LEU A 148 3.01 -2.76 2.62
CA LEU A 148 3.42 -4.08 2.14
C LEU A 148 4.43 -3.92 1.00
N ASN A 149 5.57 -4.60 1.12
CA ASN A 149 6.63 -4.63 0.12
C ASN A 149 6.20 -5.52 -1.07
N ASN A 150 5.16 -5.07 -1.78
CA ASN A 150 4.52 -5.78 -2.88
C ASN A 150 4.23 -4.78 -4.01
N PRO A 151 5.05 -4.74 -5.08
CA PRO A 151 4.86 -3.78 -6.17
C PRO A 151 3.53 -3.98 -6.92
N ALA A 152 2.96 -5.18 -6.89
CA ALA A 152 1.67 -5.46 -7.53
C ALA A 152 0.49 -4.97 -6.69
N PHE A 153 0.66 -4.87 -5.37
CA PHE A 153 -0.40 -4.44 -4.45
C PHE A 153 0.21 -3.82 -3.17
N PRO A 154 0.71 -2.57 -3.25
CA PRO A 154 1.40 -1.91 -2.14
C PRO A 154 0.41 -1.42 -1.07
N LEU A 155 -0.18 -2.37 -0.36
CA LEU A 155 -1.18 -2.17 0.69
C LEU A 155 -0.59 -1.40 1.86
N VAL A 156 -1.30 -0.38 2.34
CA VAL A 156 -1.00 0.30 3.60
C VAL A 156 -1.54 -0.56 4.73
N CYS A 157 -0.68 -1.35 5.36
CA CYS A 157 -1.02 -2.25 6.46
C CYS A 157 -1.28 -1.51 7.77
N LYS A 158 -0.67 -0.34 7.97
CA LYS A 158 -0.83 0.44 9.21
C LYS A 158 -0.60 1.92 8.95
N ILE A 159 -1.39 2.75 9.63
CA ILE A 159 -1.26 4.21 9.68
C ILE A 159 -1.25 4.63 11.14
N LYS A 160 -0.33 5.53 11.51
CA LYS A 160 -0.22 6.09 12.86
C LYS A 160 0.04 7.59 12.79
N GLY A 161 -0.52 8.34 13.74
CA GLY A 161 -0.22 9.76 13.90
C GLY A 161 -0.80 10.63 12.78
N SER A 162 -1.90 10.18 12.16
CA SER A 162 -2.57 10.95 11.10
C SER A 162 -3.19 12.24 11.65
N PRO A 163 -2.98 13.41 11.00
CA PRO A 163 -3.58 14.67 11.41
C PRO A 163 -5.11 14.68 11.26
N LEU A 164 -5.68 13.74 10.50
CA LEU A 164 -7.13 13.56 10.36
C LEU A 164 -7.75 12.83 11.57
N GLY A 165 -6.94 12.35 12.52
CA GLY A 165 -7.40 11.52 13.63
C GLY A 165 -7.84 10.12 13.20
N ILE A 166 -7.27 9.63 12.10
CA ILE A 166 -7.53 8.33 11.48
C ILE A 166 -6.26 7.50 11.51
N ASP A 167 -6.15 6.60 12.47
CA ASP A 167 -5.10 5.60 12.54
C ASP A 167 -5.70 4.22 12.20
N CYS A 168 -4.90 3.30 11.69
CA CYS A 168 -5.39 1.95 11.41
C CYS A 168 -4.29 0.91 11.50
N SER A 169 -4.68 -0.35 11.70
CA SER A 169 -3.77 -1.49 11.66
C SER A 169 -4.47 -2.73 11.12
N LEU A 170 -3.81 -3.42 10.21
CA LEU A 170 -4.16 -4.75 9.73
C LEU A 170 -3.90 -5.77 10.86
N LYS A 171 -4.88 -6.65 11.09
CA LYS A 171 -4.84 -7.74 12.09
C LYS A 171 -4.46 -9.08 11.50
#